data_AF-A0A835SK50-F1
#
_entry.id   AF-A0A835SK50-F1
#
_cell.length_a   1.000
_cell.length_b   1.000
_cell.length_c   1.000
_cell.angle_alpha   90.00
_cell.angle_beta   90.00
_cell.angle_gamma   90.00
#
_symmetry.space_group_name_H-M   'P 1'
#
loop_
_entity.id
_entity.type
_entity.pdbx_description
1 polymer ?
#
loop_
_entity_poly.entity_id
_entity_poly.type
_entity_poly.pdbx_seq_one_letter_code
_entity_poly.pdbx_strand_id
1 'polypeptide(L)'
;MHAAHAHHQRPRGSLAAGTVGRAACPMPRRSGVVPAAGGKSSGSGAKPAAGGAAAAAGKKQAQWVPPNGILKISPELLSTGGLEVGREVPAAKASFDGHLSGLFMPVNLDHPGLKVLNIDPPVITVDDFMSAAECDAVVAAATASGLMKQSGVGVGGYQVKDADNVRTSSTLAATAEVLAQHADLSAALGVMLARARGLVQGPLPAADAGAAAFARPSAPGQISFELPQVARYQPGQHFLTHEDAFPPPVVAAKGYQRRATLLVYLNDCVEGGATRFDVLDIAVQPAKGKALLFFPAFSNGVNDRRTLHTAQDAVSEKWVTQLWMSVGVRTAAANQNGGMPSFVTGVRGVSAPEPRSRAGKRGVPPQRINTKI
;
A
#
# COMPACT_ATOMS: atom_id res chain seq x y z
N MET A 1 0.33 -52.12 -53.68
CA MET A 1 1.73 -52.55 -53.49
C MET A 1 2.25 -51.89 -52.22
N HIS A 2 2.59 -52.71 -51.21
CA HIS A 2 3.48 -52.54 -50.02
C HIS A 2 3.71 -51.12 -49.44
N ALA A 3 3.41 -50.75 -48.19
CA ALA A 3 3.49 -51.34 -46.82
C ALA A 3 4.89 -51.37 -46.17
N ALA A 4 5.02 -50.64 -45.03
CA ALA A 4 5.80 -50.93 -43.79
C ALA A 4 5.70 -49.68 -42.88
N HIS A 5 5.06 -49.59 -41.70
CA HIS A 5 5.02 -50.37 -40.44
C HIS A 5 6.32 -50.44 -39.63
N ALA A 6 6.32 -49.83 -38.43
CA ALA A 6 6.88 -50.42 -37.20
C ALA A 6 6.22 -49.82 -35.94
N HIS A 7 5.58 -50.71 -35.18
CA HIS A 7 5.03 -50.57 -33.83
C HIS A 7 6.05 -51.13 -32.81
N HIS A 8 6.00 -50.67 -31.55
CA HIS A 8 5.87 -51.50 -30.31
C HIS A 8 6.30 -50.69 -29.07
N GLN A 9 5.37 -50.40 -28.14
CA GLN A 9 4.81 -51.23 -27.06
C GLN A 9 5.61 -51.16 -25.74
N ARG A 10 4.89 -50.75 -24.69
CA ARG A 10 5.26 -50.85 -23.27
C ARG A 10 5.15 -52.29 -22.77
N PRO A 11 5.69 -52.57 -21.59
CA PRO A 11 4.95 -53.39 -20.62
C PRO A 11 4.84 -52.77 -19.22
N ARG A 12 3.79 -53.20 -18.50
CA ARG A 12 3.52 -53.02 -17.07
C ARG A 12 3.88 -54.31 -16.31
N GLY A 13 4.24 -54.19 -15.03
CA GLY A 13 4.24 -55.24 -13.98
C GLY A 13 4.93 -54.67 -12.72
N SER A 14 4.24 -54.38 -11.60
CA SER A 14 3.64 -55.23 -10.55
C SER A 14 4.59 -55.57 -9.38
N LEU A 15 4.29 -54.95 -8.22
CA LEU A 15 4.35 -55.41 -6.81
C LEU A 15 5.53 -56.26 -6.30
N ALA A 16 6.19 -55.78 -5.23
CA ALA A 16 6.50 -56.57 -4.03
C ALA A 16 6.90 -55.68 -2.83
N ALA A 17 6.45 -56.09 -1.66
CA ALA A 17 6.65 -55.49 -0.34
C ALA A 17 8.05 -55.76 0.23
N GLY A 18 8.50 -54.92 1.17
CA GLY A 18 9.71 -55.12 1.97
C GLY A 18 9.74 -54.22 3.21
N THR A 19 9.22 -54.72 4.32
CA THR A 19 9.31 -54.19 5.69
C THR A 19 10.63 -54.59 6.36
N VAL A 20 11.39 -53.64 6.92
CA VAL A 20 12.21 -53.70 8.18
C VAL A 20 12.65 -52.24 8.46
N GLY A 21 12.65 -51.58 9.61
CA GLY A 21 12.36 -51.88 11.01
C GLY A 21 13.21 -50.95 11.90
N ARG A 22 12.62 -50.46 13.02
CA ARG A 22 13.25 -49.90 14.24
C ARG A 22 13.87 -48.48 14.17
N ALA A 23 13.77 -47.60 15.18
CA ALA A 23 13.23 -47.69 16.54
C ALA A 23 12.80 -46.28 17.04
N ALA A 24 11.70 -46.23 17.77
CA ALA A 24 11.29 -45.12 18.62
C ALA A 24 11.05 -45.65 20.03
N CYS A 25 11.48 -44.91 21.05
CA CYS A 25 10.97 -44.83 22.44
C CYS A 25 12.00 -44.12 23.35
N PRO A 26 11.66 -43.64 24.56
CA PRO A 26 10.35 -43.17 25.03
C PRO A 26 10.43 -41.87 25.90
N MET A 27 9.24 -41.27 26.12
CA MET A 27 8.95 -40.34 27.23
C MET A 27 9.03 -41.04 28.60
N PRO A 28 8.99 -40.27 29.70
CA PRO A 28 7.98 -40.60 30.71
C PRO A 28 7.17 -39.40 31.21
N ARG A 29 5.88 -39.68 31.43
CA ARG A 29 4.89 -38.91 32.19
C ARG A 29 4.97 -39.23 33.69
N ARG A 30 4.40 -38.34 34.53
CA ARG A 30 3.60 -38.60 35.76
C ARG A 30 2.97 -37.25 36.17
N SER A 31 1.68 -36.95 36.30
CA SER A 31 0.45 -37.56 36.89
C SER A 31 0.35 -37.49 38.43
N GLY A 32 -0.72 -36.86 38.94
CA GLY A 32 -1.21 -36.90 40.34
C GLY A 32 -1.95 -35.60 40.74
N VAL A 33 -3.28 -35.45 40.58
CA VAL A 33 -4.41 -35.86 41.48
C VAL A 33 -4.73 -34.84 42.60
N VAL A 34 -6.03 -34.49 42.70
CA VAL A 34 -6.75 -33.59 43.65
C VAL A 34 -7.32 -34.45 44.82
N PRO A 35 -7.59 -33.92 46.03
CA PRO A 35 -8.98 -33.56 46.39
C PRO A 35 -9.15 -32.38 47.40
N ALA A 36 -10.43 -32.01 47.60
CA ALA A 36 -11.00 -30.86 48.31
C ALA A 36 -11.15 -31.01 49.84
N ALA A 37 -11.38 -29.89 50.56
CA ALA A 37 -12.27 -29.80 51.74
C ALA A 37 -12.45 -28.33 52.19
N GLY A 38 -13.68 -27.97 52.60
CA GLY A 38 -14.02 -26.68 53.19
C GLY A 38 -13.92 -26.65 54.72
N GLY A 39 -14.04 -25.45 55.31
CA GLY A 39 -14.17 -25.26 56.76
C GLY A 39 -14.20 -23.77 57.13
N LYS A 40 -15.32 -23.33 57.73
CA LYS A 40 -15.53 -21.99 58.30
C LYS A 40 -14.78 -21.84 59.63
N SER A 41 -14.28 -20.66 59.94
CA SER A 41 -14.25 -20.14 61.33
C SER A 41 -14.19 -18.61 61.37
N SER A 42 -14.76 -18.10 62.45
CA SER A 42 -15.13 -16.73 62.77
C SER A 42 -14.03 -15.96 63.50
N GLY A 43 -14.05 -14.63 63.39
CA GLY A 43 -13.96 -13.78 64.58
C GLY A 43 -12.81 -12.77 64.69
N SER A 44 -13.24 -11.53 64.96
CA SER A 44 -12.55 -10.43 65.66
C SER A 44 -11.85 -9.39 64.78
N GLY A 45 -12.16 -8.13 65.12
CA GLY A 45 -11.97 -6.96 64.30
C GLY A 45 -10.70 -6.18 64.61
N ALA A 46 -10.32 -5.37 63.63
CA ALA A 46 -9.57 -4.14 63.82
C ALA A 46 -9.77 -3.29 62.57
N LYS A 47 -10.44 -2.14 62.72
CA LYS A 47 -10.31 -1.02 61.76
C LYS A 47 -8.86 -0.54 61.85
N PRO A 48 -8.24 -0.18 60.72
CA PRO A 48 -7.89 1.23 60.63
C PRO A 48 -8.09 1.85 59.22
N ALA A 49 -8.36 3.15 59.30
CA ALA A 49 -7.92 4.22 58.40
C ALA A 49 -8.16 4.10 56.88
N ALA A 50 -8.89 5.09 56.38
CA ALA A 50 -9.06 5.46 54.99
C ALA A 50 -7.77 5.32 54.17
N GLY A 51 -7.70 4.26 53.34
CA GLY A 51 -6.73 4.15 52.26
C GLY A 51 -7.14 5.09 51.14
N GLY A 52 -6.31 6.09 50.87
CA GLY A 52 -6.47 6.99 49.74
C GLY A 52 -6.62 6.18 48.45
N ALA A 53 -7.62 6.56 47.65
CA ALA A 53 -7.73 6.09 46.28
C ALA A 53 -6.46 6.52 45.54
N ALA A 54 -5.53 5.59 45.35
CA ALA A 54 -4.47 5.75 44.37
C ALA A 54 -5.17 5.80 43.01
N ALA A 55 -5.43 7.02 42.54
CA ALA A 55 -5.81 7.26 41.17
C ALA A 55 -4.71 6.60 40.32
N ALA A 56 -5.06 5.52 39.64
CA ALA A 56 -4.23 4.96 38.58
C ALA A 56 -4.09 6.07 37.54
N ALA A 57 -3.00 6.83 37.62
CA ALA A 57 -2.60 7.77 36.61
C ALA A 57 -2.30 6.94 35.35
N GLY A 58 -3.35 6.69 34.56
CA GLY A 58 -3.20 6.12 33.23
C GLY A 58 -2.20 6.99 32.50
N LYS A 59 -1.03 6.43 32.19
CA LYS A 59 -0.05 7.10 31.32
C LYS A 59 -0.79 7.39 30.02
N LYS A 60 -1.21 8.65 29.80
CA LYS A 60 -1.73 9.10 28.50
C LYS A 60 -0.66 8.72 27.49
N GLN A 61 -0.96 7.80 26.58
CA GLN A 61 -0.08 7.50 25.47
C GLN A 61 0.19 8.83 24.76
N ALA A 62 1.48 9.15 24.59
CA ALA A 62 1.89 10.34 23.87
C ALA A 62 1.25 10.29 22.48
N GLN A 63 0.59 11.38 22.10
CA GLN A 63 -0.03 11.50 20.79
C GLN A 63 1.05 11.39 19.73
N TRP A 64 0.96 10.39 18.86
CA TRP A 64 1.87 10.29 17.73
C TRP A 64 1.70 11.52 16.83
N VAL A 65 2.83 12.11 16.45
CA VAL A 65 2.90 13.27 15.55
C VAL A 65 3.57 12.79 14.27
N PRO A 66 2.97 13.06 13.09
CA PRO A 66 3.58 12.67 11.82
C PRO A 66 4.92 13.37 11.61
N PRO A 67 5.94 12.68 11.06
CA PRO A 67 7.14 13.33 10.55
C PRO A 67 6.76 14.39 9.52
N ASN A 68 7.27 15.61 9.69
CA ASN A 68 7.03 16.72 8.76
C ASN A 68 8.28 17.09 7.93
N GLY A 69 9.42 16.42 8.16
CA GLY A 69 10.63 16.63 7.39
C GLY A 69 10.51 16.06 5.97
N ILE A 70 11.39 16.49 5.06
CA ILE A 70 11.57 15.83 3.76
C ILE A 70 13.03 15.41 3.68
N LEU A 71 13.28 14.15 3.39
CA LEU A 71 14.62 13.63 3.14
C LEU A 71 14.75 13.33 1.64
N LYS A 72 15.51 14.17 0.94
CA LYS A 72 15.76 14.06 -0.50
C LYS A 72 17.04 13.29 -0.78
N ILE A 73 17.13 12.71 -1.98
CA ILE A 73 18.42 12.33 -2.58
C ILE A 73 19.12 13.59 -3.11
N SER A 74 20.39 13.45 -3.53
CA SER A 74 21.11 14.58 -4.14
C SER A 74 20.49 14.97 -5.50
N PRO A 75 20.56 16.26 -5.90
CA PRO A 75 20.07 16.70 -7.22
C PRO A 75 20.75 15.97 -8.38
N GLU A 76 22.01 15.60 -8.23
CA GLU A 76 22.77 14.86 -9.25
C GLU A 76 22.17 13.48 -9.48
N LEU A 77 21.90 12.73 -8.40
CA LEU A 77 21.24 11.43 -8.47
C LEU A 77 19.83 11.54 -9.06
N LEU A 78 19.08 12.57 -8.68
CA LEU A 78 17.74 12.81 -9.22
C LEU A 78 17.79 13.10 -10.73
N SER A 79 18.79 13.88 -11.19
CA SER A 79 18.98 14.19 -12.61
C SER A 79 19.34 12.97 -13.46
N THR A 80 19.94 11.93 -12.85
CA THR A 80 20.24 10.65 -13.51
C THR A 80 19.12 9.60 -13.36
N GLY A 81 17.94 10.02 -12.89
CA GLY A 81 16.76 9.17 -12.77
C GLY A 81 16.54 8.51 -11.41
N GLY A 82 17.34 8.87 -10.39
CA GLY A 82 17.18 8.41 -9.01
C GLY A 82 18.35 7.57 -8.48
N LEU A 83 18.29 7.28 -7.19
CA LEU A 83 19.25 6.43 -6.47
C LEU A 83 18.98 4.95 -6.76
N GLU A 84 19.95 4.24 -7.33
CA GLU A 84 19.90 2.79 -7.53
C GLU A 84 20.32 2.04 -6.26
N VAL A 85 19.35 1.73 -5.40
CA VAL A 85 19.58 1.12 -4.08
C VAL A 85 20.31 -0.22 -4.15
N GLY A 86 20.15 -0.99 -5.24
CA GLY A 86 20.87 -2.24 -5.46
C GLY A 86 22.39 -2.08 -5.62
N ARG A 87 22.88 -0.87 -5.92
CA ARG A 87 24.32 -0.55 -6.02
C ARG A 87 24.90 0.03 -4.72
N GLU A 88 24.05 0.33 -3.75
CA GLU A 88 24.49 0.91 -2.48
C GLU A 88 25.13 -0.13 -1.56
N VAL A 89 25.98 0.34 -0.66
CA VAL A 89 26.61 -0.52 0.35
C VAL A 89 25.53 -1.12 1.28
N PRO A 90 25.72 -2.35 1.80
CA PRO A 90 24.70 -3.04 2.60
C PRO A 90 24.15 -2.23 3.78
N ALA A 91 24.99 -1.41 4.43
CA ALA A 91 24.58 -0.57 5.55
C ALA A 91 23.58 0.53 5.14
N ALA A 92 23.79 1.18 3.99
CA ALA A 92 22.90 2.23 3.48
C ALA A 92 21.55 1.63 3.07
N LYS A 93 21.58 0.49 2.37
CA LYS A 93 20.37 -0.26 2.02
C LYS A 93 19.59 -0.70 3.25
N ALA A 94 20.26 -1.26 4.27
CA ALA A 94 19.62 -1.67 5.52
C ALA A 94 19.02 -0.48 6.28
N SER A 95 19.66 0.70 6.24
CA SER A 95 19.09 1.92 6.83
C SER A 95 17.80 2.35 6.13
N PHE A 96 17.76 2.29 4.79
CA PHE A 96 16.57 2.63 4.04
C PHE A 96 15.44 1.61 4.24
N ASP A 97 15.76 0.32 4.28
CA ASP A 97 14.83 -0.76 4.59
C ASP A 97 14.23 -0.62 6.01
N GLY A 98 15.06 -0.27 6.99
CA GLY A 98 14.61 0.04 8.35
C GLY A 98 13.64 1.23 8.41
N HIS A 99 13.89 2.28 7.63
CA HIS A 99 12.99 3.43 7.52
C HIS A 99 11.65 3.04 6.88
N LEU A 100 11.68 2.30 5.77
CA LEU A 100 10.48 1.78 5.10
C LEU A 100 9.65 0.90 6.01
N SER A 101 10.26 -0.08 6.67
CA SER A 101 9.56 -1.03 7.54
C SER A 101 8.97 -0.38 8.80
N GLY A 102 9.55 0.73 9.28
CA GLY A 102 9.02 1.49 10.41
C GLY A 102 7.76 2.33 10.08
N LEU A 103 7.75 3.00 8.94
CA LEU A 103 6.73 4.01 8.62
C LEU A 103 5.84 3.64 7.43
N PHE A 104 6.33 2.85 6.49
CA PHE A 104 5.70 2.60 5.19
C PHE A 104 5.49 1.10 4.96
N MET A 105 5.04 0.73 3.75
CA MET A 105 4.92 -0.69 3.40
C MET A 105 6.31 -1.20 2.98
N PRO A 106 6.76 -2.36 3.47
CA PRO A 106 8.04 -2.94 3.07
C PRO A 106 8.14 -3.16 1.56
N VAL A 107 9.33 -2.92 0.99
CA VAL A 107 9.60 -3.01 -0.46
C VAL A 107 10.80 -3.93 -0.67
N ASN A 108 10.74 -4.76 -1.70
CA ASN A 108 11.89 -5.51 -2.18
C ASN A 108 12.88 -4.56 -2.86
N LEU A 109 13.86 -4.09 -2.09
CA LEU A 109 14.90 -3.18 -2.58
C LEU A 109 15.86 -3.82 -3.60
N ASP A 110 15.81 -5.13 -3.80
CA ASP A 110 16.54 -5.86 -4.84
C ASP A 110 15.74 -6.01 -6.14
N HIS A 111 14.53 -5.43 -6.22
CA HIS A 111 13.75 -5.52 -7.44
C HIS A 111 14.52 -4.88 -8.62
N PRO A 112 14.71 -5.58 -9.75
CA PRO A 112 15.40 -5.04 -10.91
C PRO A 112 14.74 -3.73 -11.39
N GLY A 113 15.56 -2.75 -11.78
CA GLY A 113 15.09 -1.45 -12.26
C GLY A 113 14.59 -0.48 -11.17
N LEU A 114 14.65 -0.86 -9.88
CA LEU A 114 14.21 -0.01 -8.78
C LEU A 114 15.15 1.19 -8.58
N LYS A 115 14.57 2.39 -8.53
CA LYS A 115 15.23 3.65 -8.24
C LYS A 115 14.43 4.45 -7.21
N VAL A 116 15.13 5.10 -6.28
CA VAL A 116 14.51 5.99 -5.28
C VAL A 116 14.65 7.44 -5.76
N LEU A 117 13.54 8.16 -5.84
CA LEU A 117 13.50 9.59 -6.18
C LEU A 117 13.45 10.49 -4.94
N ASN A 118 12.88 10.00 -3.84
CA ASN A 118 12.85 10.67 -2.54
C ASN A 118 12.91 9.64 -1.41
N ILE A 119 13.60 9.94 -0.31
CA ILE A 119 13.82 8.98 0.80
C ILE A 119 12.67 9.05 1.82
N ASP A 120 12.25 10.25 2.22
CA ASP A 120 11.10 10.45 3.12
C ASP A 120 10.26 11.67 2.71
N PRO A 121 8.97 11.51 2.36
CA PRO A 121 8.30 10.23 2.12
C PRO A 121 8.91 9.49 0.92
N PRO A 122 8.97 8.16 0.93
CA PRO A 122 9.56 7.42 -0.18
C PRO A 122 8.75 7.62 -1.48
N VAL A 123 9.45 7.98 -2.54
CA VAL A 123 8.93 7.96 -3.92
C VAL A 123 9.88 7.10 -4.73
N ILE A 124 9.37 6.02 -5.29
CA ILE A 124 10.15 4.96 -5.92
C ILE A 124 9.65 4.76 -7.34
N THR A 125 10.57 4.58 -8.29
CA THR A 125 10.23 4.13 -9.64
C THR A 125 10.84 2.77 -9.91
N VAL A 126 10.21 2.02 -10.82
CA VAL A 126 10.77 0.78 -11.35
C VAL A 126 10.75 0.86 -12.86
N ASP A 127 11.93 0.93 -13.45
CA ASP A 127 12.10 0.89 -14.91
C ASP A 127 11.82 -0.53 -15.42
N ASP A 128 11.28 -0.63 -16.64
CA ASP A 128 10.90 -1.90 -17.27
C ASP A 128 10.03 -2.81 -16.39
N PHE A 129 9.19 -2.19 -15.53
CA PHE A 129 8.31 -2.93 -14.65
C PHE A 129 7.36 -3.81 -15.47
N MET A 130 6.73 -3.26 -16.51
CA MET A 130 6.02 -4.05 -17.53
C MET A 130 6.70 -3.87 -18.89
N SER A 131 6.73 -4.90 -19.71
CA SER A 131 7.20 -4.80 -21.09
C SER A 131 6.24 -3.97 -21.95
N ALA A 132 6.73 -3.47 -23.08
CA ALA A 132 5.91 -2.72 -24.02
C ALA A 132 4.68 -3.53 -24.51
N ALA A 133 4.86 -4.82 -24.79
CA ALA A 133 3.79 -5.71 -25.24
C ALA A 133 2.73 -5.96 -24.15
N GLU A 134 3.16 -6.11 -22.90
CA GLU A 134 2.23 -6.25 -21.76
C GLU A 134 1.42 -4.95 -21.56
N CYS A 135 2.04 -3.78 -21.75
CA CYS A 135 1.34 -2.50 -21.70
C CYS A 135 0.31 -2.38 -22.82
N ASP A 136 0.68 -2.74 -24.05
CA ASP A 136 -0.24 -2.73 -25.20
C ASP A 136 -1.42 -3.68 -24.99
N ALA A 137 -1.20 -4.84 -24.38
CA ALA A 137 -2.27 -5.79 -24.04
C ALA A 137 -3.30 -5.17 -23.07
N VAL A 138 -2.85 -4.42 -22.05
CA VAL A 138 -3.76 -3.71 -21.14
C VAL A 138 -4.58 -2.65 -21.88
N VAL A 139 -3.94 -1.82 -22.72
CA VAL A 139 -4.61 -0.76 -23.48
C VAL A 139 -5.62 -1.35 -24.48
N ALA A 140 -5.23 -2.39 -25.22
CA ALA A 140 -6.07 -3.06 -26.20
C ALA A 140 -7.28 -3.71 -25.52
N ALA A 141 -7.07 -4.46 -24.42
CA ALA A 141 -8.17 -5.11 -23.71
C ALA A 141 -9.12 -4.11 -23.05
N ALA A 142 -8.60 -3.03 -22.46
CA ALA A 142 -9.43 -1.96 -21.90
C ALA A 142 -10.26 -1.27 -22.98
N THR A 143 -9.67 -1.01 -24.15
CA THR A 143 -10.38 -0.41 -25.29
C THR A 143 -11.45 -1.35 -25.84
N ALA A 144 -11.10 -2.62 -26.08
CA ALA A 144 -12.02 -3.63 -26.62
C ALA A 144 -13.19 -3.94 -25.68
N SER A 145 -13.02 -3.75 -24.36
CA SER A 145 -14.12 -3.93 -23.41
C SER A 145 -15.28 -2.95 -23.63
N GLY A 146 -15.04 -1.77 -24.22
CA GLY A 146 -16.04 -0.71 -24.33
C GLY A 146 -16.45 -0.08 -22.99
N LEU A 147 -15.76 -0.40 -21.88
CA LEU A 147 -16.13 0.00 -20.53
C LEU A 147 -15.44 1.28 -20.02
N MET A 148 -14.56 1.89 -20.82
CA MET A 148 -13.93 3.17 -20.48
C MET A 148 -14.99 4.27 -20.42
N LYS A 149 -15.17 4.90 -19.26
CA LYS A 149 -16.18 5.96 -19.04
C LYS A 149 -15.55 7.20 -18.44
N GLN A 150 -16.10 8.37 -18.75
CA GLN A 150 -15.64 9.62 -18.16
C GLN A 150 -15.65 9.54 -16.64
N SER A 151 -14.54 9.91 -16.01
CA SER A 151 -14.38 9.89 -14.56
C SER A 151 -15.23 10.99 -13.92
N GLY A 152 -15.94 10.62 -12.85
CA GLY A 152 -16.46 11.58 -11.86
C GLY A 152 -15.75 11.39 -10.53
N VAL A 153 -15.33 12.47 -9.88
CA VAL A 153 -14.80 12.40 -8.51
C VAL A 153 -15.96 12.54 -7.54
N GLY A 154 -16.51 11.42 -7.09
CA GLY A 154 -17.52 11.38 -6.03
C GLY A 154 -16.88 11.06 -4.68
N VAL A 155 -16.53 12.07 -3.89
CA VAL A 155 -16.33 11.86 -2.45
C VAL A 155 -17.72 11.88 -1.80
N GLY A 156 -18.21 10.72 -1.36
CA GLY A 156 -19.44 10.66 -0.53
C GLY A 156 -20.72 11.17 -1.18
N GLY A 157 -20.93 10.91 -2.48
CA GLY A 157 -22.20 11.21 -3.15
C GLY A 157 -22.43 12.68 -3.52
N TYR A 158 -21.42 13.55 -3.40
CA TYR A 158 -21.49 14.91 -3.92
C TYR A 158 -21.12 14.93 -5.42
N GLN A 159 -22.05 15.39 -6.27
CA GLN A 159 -21.80 15.65 -7.68
C GLN A 159 -21.04 16.97 -7.81
N VAL A 160 -19.84 16.95 -8.41
CA VAL A 160 -19.08 18.15 -8.74
C VAL A 160 -19.56 18.64 -10.11
N LYS A 161 -19.78 19.96 -10.28
CA LYS A 161 -20.16 20.56 -11.57
C LYS A 161 -19.03 20.36 -12.59
N ASP A 162 -19.37 20.19 -13.87
CA ASP A 162 -18.42 19.85 -14.95
C ASP A 162 -17.21 20.79 -15.10
N ALA A 163 -17.31 22.06 -14.68
CA ALA A 163 -16.23 23.04 -14.74
C ALA A 163 -15.16 22.88 -13.63
N ASP A 164 -15.48 22.13 -12.57
CA ASP A 164 -14.62 21.89 -11.40
C ASP A 164 -14.15 20.44 -11.33
N ASN A 165 -14.25 19.70 -12.45
CA ASN A 165 -14.00 18.26 -12.43
C ASN A 165 -12.52 18.00 -12.09
N VAL A 166 -12.29 17.61 -10.84
CA VAL A 166 -10.97 17.32 -10.27
C VAL A 166 -10.25 16.26 -11.10
N ARG A 167 -10.98 15.37 -11.82
CA ARG A 167 -10.40 14.36 -12.72
C ARG A 167 -11.17 14.30 -14.04
N THR A 168 -10.51 14.68 -15.13
CA THR A 168 -11.15 14.78 -16.46
C THR A 168 -10.88 13.59 -17.37
N SER A 169 -10.15 12.57 -16.90
CA SER A 169 -9.87 11.32 -17.64
C SER A 169 -11.11 10.46 -17.89
N SER A 170 -10.97 9.46 -18.75
CA SER A 170 -11.83 8.27 -18.74
C SER A 170 -11.19 7.13 -17.95
N THR A 171 -11.98 6.38 -17.17
CA THR A 171 -11.51 5.27 -16.33
C THR A 171 -12.37 4.03 -16.46
N LEU A 172 -11.72 2.87 -16.41
CA LEU A 172 -12.32 1.56 -16.21
C LEU A 172 -11.88 1.05 -14.84
N ALA A 173 -12.84 0.72 -13.97
CA ALA A 173 -12.60 -0.03 -12.75
C ALA A 173 -12.75 -1.52 -13.06
N ALA A 174 -11.69 -2.30 -12.88
CA ALA A 174 -11.67 -3.71 -13.20
C ALA A 174 -12.33 -4.52 -12.08
N THR A 175 -13.65 -4.40 -11.95
CA THR A 175 -14.42 -5.12 -10.92
C THR A 175 -14.29 -6.63 -11.09
N ALA A 176 -14.59 -7.41 -10.05
CA ALA A 176 -14.57 -8.87 -10.14
C ALA A 176 -15.46 -9.40 -11.28
N GLU A 177 -16.60 -8.74 -11.52
CA GLU A 177 -17.49 -9.06 -12.64
C GLU A 177 -16.85 -8.73 -13.99
N VAL A 178 -16.26 -7.55 -14.15
CA VAL A 178 -15.55 -7.16 -15.38
C VAL A 178 -14.40 -8.11 -15.68
N LEU A 179 -13.61 -8.47 -14.66
CA LEU A 179 -12.50 -9.42 -14.80
C LEU A 179 -12.97 -10.84 -15.14
N ALA A 180 -14.17 -11.24 -14.72
CA ALA A 180 -14.75 -12.53 -15.09
C ALA A 180 -15.29 -12.54 -16.53
N GLN A 181 -15.78 -11.40 -17.03
CA GLN A 181 -16.35 -11.26 -18.38
C GLN A 181 -15.31 -10.95 -19.46
N HIS A 182 -14.18 -10.33 -19.10
CA HIS A 182 -13.13 -9.92 -20.03
C HIS A 182 -11.81 -10.62 -19.72
N ALA A 183 -11.65 -11.85 -20.23
CA ALA A 183 -10.49 -12.71 -19.96
C ALA A 183 -9.14 -12.06 -20.32
N ASP A 184 -9.07 -11.37 -21.47
CA ASP A 184 -7.84 -10.69 -21.91
C ASP A 184 -7.44 -9.55 -20.97
N LEU A 185 -8.43 -8.76 -20.50
CA LEU A 185 -8.19 -7.70 -19.54
C LEU A 185 -7.72 -8.27 -18.19
N SER A 186 -8.33 -9.38 -17.77
CA SER A 186 -7.95 -10.10 -16.55
C SER A 186 -6.52 -10.65 -16.63
N ALA A 187 -6.16 -11.27 -17.75
CA ALA A 187 -4.81 -11.77 -17.98
C ALA A 187 -3.79 -10.61 -17.99
N ALA A 188 -4.06 -9.52 -18.71
CA ALA A 188 -3.17 -8.38 -18.83
C ALA A 188 -2.93 -7.67 -17.48
N LEU A 189 -4.00 -7.44 -16.69
CA LEU A 189 -3.88 -6.87 -15.34
C LEU A 189 -3.29 -7.85 -14.32
N GLY A 190 -3.45 -9.16 -14.55
CA GLY A 190 -2.82 -10.22 -13.76
C GLY A 190 -1.30 -10.16 -13.78
N VAL A 191 -0.70 -9.75 -14.90
CA VAL A 191 0.75 -9.52 -15.01
C VAL A 191 1.20 -8.41 -14.05
N MET A 192 0.50 -7.27 -14.03
CA MET A 192 0.81 -6.18 -13.11
C MET A 192 0.72 -6.65 -11.65
N LEU A 193 -0.32 -7.42 -11.31
CA LEU A 193 -0.49 -7.97 -9.96
C LEU A 193 0.63 -8.93 -9.58
N ALA A 194 1.04 -9.82 -10.49
CA ALA A 194 2.15 -10.76 -10.26
C ALA A 194 3.46 -10.02 -9.96
N ARG A 195 3.74 -8.94 -10.71
CA ARG A 195 4.94 -8.12 -10.50
C ARG A 195 4.86 -7.27 -9.24
N ALA A 196 3.69 -6.74 -8.91
CA ALA A 196 3.47 -6.03 -7.65
C ALA A 196 3.81 -6.89 -6.43
N ARG A 197 3.49 -8.19 -6.48
CA ARG A 197 3.85 -9.17 -5.43
C ARG A 197 5.35 -9.40 -5.28
N GLY A 198 6.13 -9.22 -6.35
CA GLY A 198 7.60 -9.27 -6.29
C GLY A 198 8.23 -7.96 -5.80
N LEU A 199 7.49 -6.84 -5.91
CA LEU A 199 7.96 -5.51 -5.54
C LEU A 199 7.68 -5.16 -4.08
N VAL A 200 6.50 -5.47 -3.55
CA VAL A 200 6.17 -5.21 -2.13
C VAL A 200 6.32 -6.45 -1.26
N GLN A 201 6.63 -6.26 0.02
CA GLN A 201 6.83 -7.33 0.98
C GLN A 201 5.82 -7.25 2.14
N GLY A 202 5.56 -8.39 2.76
CA GLY A 202 4.65 -8.54 3.90
C GLY A 202 3.70 -9.73 3.75
N PRO A 203 2.71 -9.88 4.64
CA PRO A 203 1.70 -10.93 4.56
C PRO A 203 0.69 -10.62 3.44
N LEU A 204 1.15 -10.70 2.18
CA LEU A 204 0.33 -10.48 1.00
C LEU A 204 -0.73 -11.61 0.86
N PRO A 205 -1.89 -11.34 0.24
CA PRO A 205 -2.86 -12.39 -0.09
C PRO A 205 -2.19 -13.52 -0.87
N ALA A 206 -2.63 -14.78 -0.74
CA ALA A 206 -2.04 -15.89 -1.50
C ALA A 206 -2.10 -15.64 -3.03
N ALA A 207 -1.13 -16.16 -3.78
CA ALA A 207 -1.06 -15.94 -5.23
C ALA A 207 -2.24 -16.56 -5.99
N ASP A 208 -2.75 -17.69 -5.49
CA ASP A 208 -3.89 -18.45 -5.98
C ASP A 208 -5.23 -17.99 -5.38
N ALA A 209 -5.25 -16.91 -4.59
CA ALA A 209 -6.47 -16.40 -3.95
C ALA A 209 -7.54 -15.91 -4.95
N GLY A 210 -7.20 -15.75 -6.23
CA GLY A 210 -8.13 -15.30 -7.27
C GLY A 210 -8.83 -14.00 -6.87
N ALA A 211 -10.16 -13.97 -6.94
CA ALA A 211 -10.96 -12.82 -6.55
C ALA A 211 -10.80 -12.44 -5.06
N ALA A 212 -10.45 -13.39 -4.18
CA ALA A 212 -10.22 -13.10 -2.77
C ALA A 212 -8.96 -12.26 -2.52
N ALA A 213 -8.02 -12.19 -3.48
CA ALA A 213 -6.89 -11.26 -3.42
C ALA A 213 -7.34 -9.79 -3.35
N PHE A 214 -8.55 -9.50 -3.82
CA PHE A 214 -9.16 -8.17 -3.83
C PHE A 214 -10.15 -7.92 -2.69
N ALA A 215 -10.30 -8.87 -1.78
CA ALA A 215 -11.15 -8.71 -0.61
C ALA A 215 -10.58 -7.62 0.31
N ARG A 216 -11.46 -6.76 0.83
CA ARG A 216 -11.06 -5.69 1.76
C ARG A 216 -10.39 -6.31 3.00
N PRO A 217 -9.37 -5.64 3.60
CA PRO A 217 -8.81 -6.10 4.87
C PRO A 217 -9.90 -6.18 5.95
N SER A 218 -9.95 -7.28 6.68
CA SER A 218 -10.89 -7.53 7.77
C SER A 218 -10.23 -7.48 9.16
N ALA A 219 -8.90 -7.48 9.22
CA ALA A 219 -8.14 -7.43 10.46
C ALA A 219 -6.96 -6.45 10.40
N PRO A 220 -6.54 -5.84 11.52
CA PRO A 220 -5.36 -4.99 11.56
C PRO A 220 -4.10 -5.70 11.06
N GLY A 221 -3.33 -5.03 10.20
CA GLY A 221 -2.10 -5.55 9.60
C GLY A 221 -2.32 -6.46 8.38
N GLN A 222 -3.55 -6.88 8.08
CA GLN A 222 -3.84 -7.64 6.86
C GLN A 222 -3.65 -6.74 5.64
N ILE A 223 -2.84 -7.18 4.68
CA ILE A 223 -2.65 -6.52 3.40
C ILE A 223 -3.62 -7.10 2.38
N SER A 224 -4.25 -6.24 1.59
CA SER A 224 -5.05 -6.61 0.43
C SER A 224 -4.71 -5.71 -0.75
N PHE A 225 -4.84 -6.26 -1.95
CA PHE A 225 -4.86 -5.45 -3.16
C PHE A 225 -6.28 -4.92 -3.37
N GLU A 226 -6.44 -3.68 -3.81
CA GLU A 226 -7.72 -3.23 -4.36
C GLU A 226 -7.85 -3.69 -5.82
N LEU A 227 -9.07 -3.65 -6.36
CA LEU A 227 -9.30 -3.95 -7.77
C LEU A 227 -8.56 -2.91 -8.64
N PRO A 228 -7.80 -3.33 -9.67
CA PRO A 228 -7.07 -2.41 -10.53
C PRO A 228 -7.97 -1.41 -11.25
N GLN A 229 -7.40 -0.27 -11.63
CA GLN A 229 -8.05 0.71 -12.50
C GLN A 229 -7.18 1.01 -13.72
N VAL A 230 -7.80 1.17 -14.88
CA VAL A 230 -7.14 1.67 -16.09
C VAL A 230 -7.71 3.06 -16.40
N ALA A 231 -6.84 4.04 -16.64
CA ALA A 231 -7.25 5.40 -16.97
C ALA A 231 -6.60 5.88 -18.26
N ARG A 232 -7.37 6.66 -19.03
CA ARG A 232 -6.99 7.31 -20.29
C ARG A 232 -7.23 8.80 -20.18
N TYR A 233 -6.22 9.58 -20.51
CA TYR A 233 -6.27 11.03 -20.59
C TYR A 233 -6.06 11.44 -22.05
N GLN A 234 -7.03 12.15 -22.61
CA GLN A 234 -6.89 12.86 -23.88
C GLN A 234 -6.09 14.16 -23.69
N PRO A 235 -5.56 14.77 -24.77
CA PRO A 235 -4.94 16.08 -24.69
C PRO A 235 -5.79 17.09 -23.92
N GLY A 236 -5.18 17.79 -22.96
CA GLY A 236 -5.82 18.75 -22.04
C GLY A 236 -6.50 18.13 -20.82
N GLN A 237 -6.58 16.80 -20.71
CA GLN A 237 -7.13 16.14 -19.52
C GLN A 237 -6.08 15.97 -18.42
N HIS A 238 -6.55 15.95 -17.17
CA HIS A 238 -5.75 15.96 -15.95
C HIS A 238 -6.45 15.28 -14.77
N PHE A 239 -5.73 15.18 -13.66
CA PHE A 239 -6.28 14.97 -12.33
C PHE A 239 -5.60 15.97 -11.39
N LEU A 240 -6.35 16.96 -10.91
CA LEU A 240 -5.88 17.97 -9.96
C LEU A 240 -5.34 17.32 -8.67
N THR A 241 -4.60 18.11 -7.90
CA THR A 241 -3.94 17.66 -6.68
C THR A 241 -4.90 16.94 -5.73
N HIS A 242 -4.56 15.70 -5.36
CA HIS A 242 -5.41 14.86 -4.51
C HIS A 242 -4.60 13.95 -3.58
N GLU A 243 -5.32 13.36 -2.62
CA GLU A 243 -4.82 12.31 -1.73
C GLU A 243 -5.38 10.95 -2.17
N ASP A 244 -4.53 9.93 -2.23
CA ASP A 244 -4.98 8.55 -2.42
C ASP A 244 -5.45 7.89 -1.12
N ALA A 245 -4.97 8.38 0.02
CA ALA A 245 -5.41 7.92 1.33
C ALA A 245 -6.84 8.39 1.64
N PHE A 246 -7.60 7.52 2.31
CA PHE A 246 -8.92 7.86 2.78
C PHE A 246 -8.85 8.91 3.91
N PRO A 247 -9.78 9.87 3.97
CA PRO A 247 -9.86 10.79 5.10
C PRO A 247 -10.25 10.05 6.39
N PRO A 248 -9.90 10.60 7.58
CA PRO A 248 -10.08 9.90 8.86
C PRO A 248 -11.48 9.30 9.12
N PRO A 249 -12.60 9.99 8.79
CA PRO A 249 -13.95 9.40 8.96
C PRO A 249 -14.19 8.16 8.11
N VAL A 250 -13.63 8.14 6.89
CA VAL A 250 -13.75 7.01 5.97
C VAL A 250 -12.89 5.84 6.43
N VAL A 251 -11.69 6.10 6.95
CA VAL A 251 -10.85 5.08 7.59
C VAL A 251 -11.59 4.46 8.76
N ALA A 252 -12.15 5.28 9.66
CA ALA A 252 -12.90 4.82 10.83
C ALA A 252 -14.06 3.89 10.46
N ALA A 253 -14.80 4.22 9.40
CA ALA A 253 -15.90 3.40 8.88
C ALA A 253 -15.43 2.12 8.17
N LYS A 254 -14.31 2.18 7.43
CA LYS A 254 -13.80 1.05 6.63
C LYS A 254 -12.99 0.03 7.43
N GLY A 255 -12.26 0.46 8.46
CA GLY A 255 -11.33 -0.40 9.19
C GLY A 255 -9.95 -0.56 8.53
N TYR A 256 -9.69 0.10 7.40
CA TYR A 256 -8.44 -0.01 6.65
C TYR A 256 -8.09 1.31 5.96
N GLN A 257 -6.82 1.42 5.54
CA GLN A 257 -6.26 2.57 4.84
C GLN A 257 -5.47 2.11 3.61
N ARG A 258 -5.47 2.90 2.53
CA ARG A 258 -4.55 2.74 1.41
C ARG A 258 -3.16 3.17 1.85
N ARG A 259 -2.20 2.23 1.85
CA ARG A 259 -0.83 2.47 2.34
C ARG A 259 0.20 2.52 1.24
N ALA A 260 -0.10 2.01 0.05
CA ALA A 260 0.73 2.15 -1.13
C ALA A 260 -0.13 2.36 -2.37
N THR A 261 0.39 3.15 -3.30
CA THR A 261 -0.12 3.30 -4.66
C THR A 261 0.96 2.87 -5.63
N LEU A 262 0.63 1.88 -6.46
CA LEU A 262 1.43 1.50 -7.61
C LEU A 262 0.73 1.99 -8.87
N LEU A 263 1.36 2.90 -9.59
CA LEU A 263 0.91 3.43 -10.88
C LEU A 263 1.88 2.94 -11.97
N VAL A 264 1.38 2.41 -13.07
CA VAL A 264 2.20 1.99 -14.22
C VAL A 264 1.79 2.81 -15.44
N TYR A 265 2.76 3.41 -16.11
CA TYR A 265 2.55 4.12 -17.37
C TYR A 265 2.48 3.12 -18.52
N LEU A 266 1.40 3.14 -19.28
CA LEU A 266 1.13 2.17 -20.34
C LEU A 266 1.57 2.66 -21.73
N ASN A 267 1.99 3.92 -21.84
CA ASN A 267 2.59 4.51 -23.01
C ASN A 267 3.54 5.66 -22.63
N ASP A 268 4.35 6.09 -23.59
CA ASP A 268 5.22 7.25 -23.44
C ASP A 268 4.44 8.55 -23.60
N CYS A 269 4.83 9.57 -22.83
CA CYS A 269 4.44 10.95 -23.08
C CYS A 269 5.73 11.78 -23.05
N VAL A 270 6.10 12.39 -24.18
CA VAL A 270 7.33 13.20 -24.24
C VAL A 270 7.17 14.51 -23.47
N GLU A 271 5.97 15.09 -23.51
CA GLU A 271 5.62 16.34 -22.84
C GLU A 271 4.28 16.21 -22.11
N GLY A 272 4.09 16.99 -21.04
CA GLY A 272 2.88 16.97 -20.22
C GLY A 272 2.60 15.63 -19.55
N GLY A 273 1.47 15.52 -18.86
CA GLY A 273 1.00 14.25 -18.31
C GLY A 273 1.84 13.69 -17.16
N ALA A 274 2.83 14.41 -16.62
CA ALA A 274 3.64 13.92 -15.51
C ALA A 274 2.79 13.72 -14.24
N THR A 275 3.22 12.79 -13.39
CA THR A 275 2.74 12.71 -12.00
C THR A 275 3.62 13.62 -11.16
N ARG A 276 3.08 14.77 -10.71
CA ARG A 276 3.80 15.80 -9.95
C ARG A 276 3.50 15.66 -8.46
N PHE A 277 4.54 15.66 -7.64
CA PHE A 277 4.48 15.81 -6.18
C PHE A 277 4.98 17.21 -5.81
N ASP A 278 4.06 18.17 -5.68
CA ASP A 278 4.41 19.59 -5.51
C ASP A 278 5.19 19.85 -4.20
N VAL A 279 4.83 19.16 -3.11
CA VAL A 279 5.52 19.28 -1.81
C VAL A 279 6.96 18.77 -1.88
N LEU A 280 7.22 17.75 -2.70
CA LEU A 280 8.54 17.13 -2.83
C LEU A 280 9.40 17.81 -3.90
N ASP A 281 8.78 18.62 -4.74
CA ASP A 281 9.37 19.19 -5.94
C ASP A 281 9.95 18.13 -6.88
N ILE A 282 9.16 17.09 -7.15
CA ILE A 282 9.51 15.98 -8.04
C ILE A 282 8.37 15.74 -9.02
N ALA A 283 8.70 15.51 -10.29
CA ALA A 283 7.76 15.09 -11.32
C ALA A 283 8.26 13.80 -11.98
N VAL A 284 7.35 12.86 -12.22
CA VAL A 284 7.66 11.61 -12.92
C VAL A 284 6.97 11.64 -14.27
N GLN A 285 7.78 11.73 -15.33
CA GLN A 285 7.30 11.71 -16.70
C GLN A 285 6.83 10.29 -17.09
N PRO A 286 5.70 10.13 -17.81
CA PRO A 286 5.27 8.83 -18.31
C PRO A 286 6.28 8.27 -19.31
N ALA A 287 6.80 7.09 -18.99
CA ALA A 287 7.54 6.26 -19.93
C ALA A 287 6.96 4.85 -19.89
N LYS A 288 6.69 4.28 -21.05
CA LYS A 288 5.97 3.02 -21.19
C LYS A 288 6.64 1.92 -20.38
N GLY A 289 5.85 1.21 -19.58
CA GLY A 289 6.33 0.12 -18.74
C GLY A 289 6.94 0.56 -17.40
N LYS A 290 7.22 1.85 -17.20
CA LYS A 290 7.73 2.36 -15.92
C LYS A 290 6.63 2.35 -14.87
N ALA A 291 6.95 1.85 -13.68
CA ALA A 291 6.10 1.96 -12.50
C ALA A 291 6.55 3.07 -11.56
N LEU A 292 5.59 3.63 -10.83
CA LEU A 292 5.74 4.61 -9.77
C LEU A 292 5.04 4.07 -8.52
N LEU A 293 5.80 3.94 -7.44
CA LEU A 293 5.36 3.49 -6.12
C LEU A 293 5.55 4.62 -5.10
N PHE A 294 4.48 4.97 -4.40
CA PHE A 294 4.51 5.95 -3.30
C PHE A 294 3.52 5.56 -2.21
N PHE A 295 3.63 6.20 -1.05
CA PHE A 295 2.96 5.76 0.18
C PHE A 295 2.05 6.87 0.75
N PRO A 296 0.75 6.85 0.47
CA PRO A 296 -0.16 7.93 0.85
C PRO A 296 -0.50 7.96 2.35
N ALA A 297 -0.09 6.95 3.14
CA ALA A 297 -0.32 6.89 4.57
C ALA A 297 0.80 6.15 5.32
N PHE A 298 1.01 6.56 6.58
CA PHE A 298 1.94 5.93 7.51
C PHE A 298 1.43 4.58 8.01
N SER A 299 2.26 3.85 8.77
CA SER A 299 1.95 2.53 9.34
C SER A 299 0.74 2.52 10.27
N ASN A 300 0.46 3.63 10.93
CA ASN A 300 -0.73 3.80 11.77
C ASN A 300 -2.00 4.21 10.99
N GLY A 301 -1.93 4.38 9.67
CA GLY A 301 -3.06 4.76 8.82
C GLY A 301 -3.32 6.27 8.70
N VAL A 302 -2.51 7.11 9.34
CA VAL A 302 -2.59 8.58 9.17
C VAL A 302 -2.10 8.95 7.77
N ASN A 303 -2.81 9.85 7.10
CA ASN A 303 -2.46 10.33 5.77
C ASN A 303 -1.11 11.05 5.78
N ASP A 304 -0.28 10.77 4.78
CA ASP A 304 0.95 11.50 4.53
C ASP A 304 0.74 12.54 3.42
N ARG A 305 0.36 13.76 3.83
CA ARG A 305 0.06 14.87 2.92
C ARG A 305 1.28 15.35 2.13
N ARG A 306 2.49 14.91 2.47
CA ARG A 306 3.70 15.19 1.68
C ARG A 306 3.66 14.47 0.32
N THR A 307 2.80 13.47 0.16
CA THR A 307 2.59 12.71 -1.08
C THR A 307 1.37 13.15 -1.90
N LEU A 308 0.80 14.32 -1.58
CA LEU A 308 -0.17 14.98 -2.46
C LEU A 308 0.40 15.05 -3.88
N HIS A 309 -0.40 14.64 -4.85
CA HIS A 309 0.06 14.52 -6.22
C HIS A 309 -1.00 14.91 -7.24
N THR A 310 -0.51 15.30 -8.41
CA THR A 310 -1.29 15.83 -9.53
C THR A 310 -0.92 15.04 -10.78
N ALA A 311 -1.90 14.57 -11.55
CA ALA A 311 -1.66 14.19 -12.94
C ALA A 311 -1.76 15.47 -13.79
N GLN A 312 -0.62 16.00 -14.22
CA GLN A 312 -0.56 17.22 -15.02
C GLN A 312 -1.31 17.06 -16.34
N ASP A 313 -1.68 18.18 -16.95
CA ASP A 313 -2.34 18.21 -18.26
C ASP A 313 -1.57 17.36 -19.27
N ALA A 314 -2.26 16.40 -19.86
CA ALA A 314 -1.70 15.56 -20.89
C ALA A 314 -1.56 16.40 -22.18
N VAL A 315 -0.38 16.44 -22.78
CA VAL A 315 -0.18 17.07 -24.10
C VAL A 315 -0.51 16.08 -25.21
N SER A 316 -0.11 14.82 -25.04
CA SER A 316 -0.52 13.68 -25.85
C SER A 316 -1.44 12.75 -25.07
N GLU A 317 -2.04 11.78 -25.74
CA GLU A 317 -2.78 10.72 -25.05
C GLU A 317 -1.89 10.01 -24.01
N LYS A 318 -2.41 9.82 -22.79
CA LYS A 318 -1.75 9.14 -21.69
C LYS A 318 -2.63 8.00 -21.17
N TRP A 319 -2.03 6.83 -21.01
CA TRP A 319 -2.64 5.66 -20.41
C TRP A 319 -1.86 5.25 -19.16
N VAL A 320 -2.60 4.94 -18.09
CA VAL A 320 -2.04 4.40 -16.86
C VAL A 320 -2.91 3.27 -16.34
N THR A 321 -2.29 2.33 -15.63
CA THR A 321 -3.01 1.42 -14.73
C THR A 321 -2.56 1.65 -13.30
N GLN A 322 -3.47 1.47 -12.35
CA GLN A 322 -3.25 1.76 -10.94
C GLN A 322 -3.71 0.59 -10.07
N LEU A 323 -2.91 0.30 -9.04
CA LEU A 323 -3.19 -0.67 -8.00
C LEU A 323 -2.95 -0.02 -6.64
N TRP A 324 -4.01 0.06 -5.83
CA TRP A 324 -3.86 0.42 -4.42
C TRP A 324 -3.64 -0.81 -3.56
N MET A 325 -2.81 -0.65 -2.54
CA MET A 325 -2.55 -1.67 -1.53
C MET A 325 -3.10 -1.15 -0.20
N SER A 326 -4.17 -1.78 0.25
CA SER A 326 -4.88 -1.43 1.47
C SER A 326 -4.41 -2.31 2.62
N VAL A 327 -4.26 -1.73 3.80
CA VAL A 327 -3.87 -2.45 5.01
C VAL A 327 -4.90 -2.18 6.08
N GLY A 328 -5.36 -3.23 6.76
CA GLY A 328 -6.21 -3.11 7.93
C GLY A 328 -5.50 -2.27 8.99
N VAL A 329 -6.16 -1.23 9.48
CA VAL A 329 -5.62 -0.37 10.54
C VAL A 329 -6.42 -0.58 11.80
N ARG A 330 -5.81 -0.34 12.96
CA ARG A 330 -6.57 -0.32 14.20
C ARG A 330 -7.42 0.96 14.19
N THR A 331 -8.71 0.84 13.90
CA THR A 331 -9.61 2.00 13.96
C THR A 331 -10.19 2.16 15.36
N ALA A 332 -10.17 3.41 15.81
CA ALA A 332 -10.78 3.83 17.06
C ALA A 332 -12.28 4.15 16.85
N ALA A 333 -13.16 3.17 17.04
CA ALA A 333 -14.43 3.47 17.74
C ALA A 333 -14.17 3.79 19.24
N ALA A 334 -12.91 3.74 19.67
CA ALA A 334 -12.43 4.01 21.02
C ALA A 334 -11.46 5.20 20.99
N ASN A 335 -11.92 6.40 21.39
CA ASN A 335 -11.11 7.60 21.66
C ASN A 335 -9.64 7.31 22.03
N GLN A 336 -8.70 7.28 21.07
CA GLN A 336 -7.26 7.37 21.36
C GLN A 336 -6.50 8.02 20.23
N ASN A 337 -5.64 8.95 20.63
CA ASN A 337 -4.55 9.52 19.86
C ASN A 337 -3.70 8.42 19.21
N GLY A 338 -3.31 8.62 17.94
CA GLY A 338 -2.59 7.64 17.13
C GLY A 338 -1.44 6.97 17.89
N GLY A 339 -1.44 5.64 17.89
CA GLY A 339 -0.34 4.80 18.35
C GLY A 339 0.13 3.90 17.22
N MET A 340 1.44 3.64 17.16
CA MET A 340 2.06 2.80 16.13
C MET A 340 1.55 1.34 16.22
N PRO A 341 1.35 0.64 15.09
CA PRO A 341 1.04 -0.80 15.10
C PRO A 341 2.14 -1.62 15.79
N SER A 342 1.78 -2.75 16.39
CA SER A 342 2.70 -3.60 17.17
C SER A 342 3.84 -4.26 16.38
N PHE A 343 3.80 -4.24 15.04
CA PHE A 343 4.91 -4.73 14.22
C PHE A 343 5.96 -3.66 13.93
N VAL A 344 5.70 -2.39 14.29
CA VAL A 344 6.69 -1.32 14.15
C VAL A 344 7.62 -1.33 15.35
N THR A 345 8.87 -1.70 15.11
CA THR A 345 9.97 -1.56 16.06
C THR A 345 10.73 -0.26 15.78
N GLY A 346 11.19 0.45 16.82
CA GLY A 346 12.27 1.43 16.69
C GLY A 346 11.93 2.91 16.44
N VAL A 347 10.70 3.31 16.11
CA VAL A 347 10.38 4.74 15.91
C VAL A 347 10.05 5.44 17.23
N ARG A 348 11.04 6.11 17.86
CA ARG A 348 10.76 7.10 18.91
C ARG A 348 10.36 8.41 18.23
N GLY A 349 9.10 8.81 18.37
CA GLY A 349 8.66 10.15 17.98
C GLY A 349 9.46 11.21 18.76
N VAL A 350 10.07 12.15 18.05
CA VAL A 350 10.70 13.31 18.67
C VAL A 350 9.60 14.33 18.93
N SER A 351 9.25 14.54 20.20
CA SER A 351 8.39 15.63 20.62
C SER A 351 9.08 16.96 20.31
N ALA A 352 8.59 17.72 19.34
CA ALA A 352 9.00 19.11 19.18
C ALA A 352 8.50 19.90 20.41
N PRO A 353 9.32 20.76 21.03
CA PRO A 353 8.84 21.63 22.09
C PRO A 353 7.83 22.62 21.52
N GLU A 354 6.72 22.84 22.23
CA GLU A 354 5.70 23.82 21.85
C GLU A 354 6.36 25.20 21.59
N PRO A 355 6.02 25.87 20.47
CA PRO A 355 6.52 27.22 20.24
C PRO A 355 5.93 28.16 21.29
N ARG A 356 6.79 28.69 22.16
CA ARG A 356 6.46 29.78 23.08
C ARG A 356 5.91 30.94 22.26
N SER A 357 4.71 31.40 22.60
CA SER A 357 4.07 32.56 21.98
C SER A 357 4.96 33.80 22.12
N ARG A 358 5.55 34.25 21.02
CA ARG A 358 6.08 35.61 20.91
C ARG A 358 5.09 36.44 20.11
N ALA A 359 4.46 37.36 20.83
CA ALA A 359 3.64 38.42 20.26
C ALA A 359 4.48 39.26 19.27
N GLY A 360 3.86 39.56 18.11
CA GLY A 360 4.22 40.69 17.27
C GLY A 360 5.29 40.43 16.22
N LYS A 361 4.86 40.07 15.00
CA LYS A 361 5.27 40.72 13.74
C LYS A 361 4.29 40.30 12.62
N ARG A 362 3.81 41.29 11.88
CA ARG A 362 2.73 41.20 10.88
C ARG A 362 3.15 40.27 9.73
N GLY A 363 2.43 39.16 9.57
CA GLY A 363 2.49 38.29 8.39
C GLY A 363 1.30 38.56 7.48
N VAL A 364 1.54 38.51 6.17
CA VAL A 364 0.58 38.72 5.08
C VAL A 364 -0.68 37.86 5.30
N PRO A 365 -1.90 38.42 5.16
CA PRO A 365 -3.12 37.66 5.39
C PRO A 365 -3.28 36.56 4.33
N PRO A 366 -3.79 35.37 4.70
CA PRO A 366 -4.10 34.32 3.74
C PRO A 366 -5.12 34.85 2.74
N GLN A 367 -4.81 34.71 1.44
CA GLN A 367 -5.76 35.02 0.39
C GLN A 367 -6.99 34.13 0.58
N ARG A 368 -8.13 34.78 0.82
CA ARG A 368 -9.45 34.15 0.78
C ARG A 368 -9.67 33.68 -0.66
N ILE A 369 -9.58 32.37 -0.88
CA ILE A 369 -10.09 31.76 -2.09
C ILE A 369 -11.60 31.97 -2.06
N ASN A 370 -12.07 32.76 -3.02
CA ASN A 370 -13.46 33.16 -3.16
C ASN A 370 -14.26 31.94 -3.64
N THR A 371 -15.12 31.40 -2.78
CA THR A 371 -16.03 30.28 -3.11
C THR A 371 -17.25 30.77 -3.90
N LYS A 372 -16.97 31.31 -5.09
CA LYS A 372 -17.87 31.47 -6.24
C LYS A 372 -16.94 31.24 -7.43
N ILE A 373 -17.00 30.12 -8.12
CA ILE A 373 -18.11 29.52 -8.86
C ILE A 373 -17.90 28.01 -8.91
#